data_AF-A0AAW8AQT3-F1
#
_entry.id   AF-A0AAW8AQT3-F1
#
_cell.length_a   1.000
_cell.length_b   1.000
_cell.length_c   1.000
_cell.angle_alpha   90.00
_cell.angle_beta   90.00
_cell.angle_gamma   90.00
#
_symmetry.space_group_name_H-M   'P 1'
#
loop_
_entity.id
_entity.type
_entity.pdbx_description
1 polymer ?
#
loop_
_entity_poly.entity_id
_entity_poly.type
_entity_poly.pdbx_seq_one_letter_code
_entity_poly.pdbx_strand_id
1 'polypeptide(L)'
;GTTHEFRSDGGDRLDLAGWLELARFDQIMRYVRGKGLEAWLALDDDNNCWPESVEHHLVCPMPRLGLGDARVQTELADKLAQMCRSGGH
;
A
#
# COMPACT_ATOMS: atom_id res chain seq x y z
N GLY A 1 12.81 -10.47 -13.42
CA GLY A 1 11.54 -10.07 -12.79
C GLY A 1 11.33 -8.61 -13.13
N THR A 2 10.19 -8.29 -13.75
CA THR A 2 9.80 -6.91 -13.99
C THR A 2 8.28 -6.89 -13.94
N THR A 3 7.70 -6.30 -12.90
CA THR A 3 6.29 -5.92 -12.93
C THR A 3 6.23 -4.41 -12.83
N HIS A 4 6.11 -3.77 -13.98
CA HIS A 4 5.57 -2.42 -14.10
C HIS A 4 4.22 -2.56 -14.78
N GLU A 5 3.13 -2.19 -14.12
CA GLU A 5 1.94 -1.80 -14.85
C GLU A 5 1.32 -0.54 -14.24
N PHE A 6 1.79 0.58 -14.77
CA PHE A 6 1.08 1.84 -14.78
C PHE A 6 -0.05 1.73 -15.80
N ARG A 7 -1.32 1.86 -15.38
CA ARG A 7 -2.44 2.07 -16.31
C ARG A 7 -3.24 3.28 -15.88
N SER A 8 -2.85 4.43 -16.43
CA SER A 8 -3.70 5.62 -16.52
C SER A 8 -4.62 5.45 -17.73
N ASP A 9 -5.81 4.89 -17.52
CA ASP A 9 -6.89 5.02 -18.50
C ASP A 9 -8.02 5.81 -17.85
N GLY A 10 -8.09 7.10 -18.20
CA GLY A 10 -9.14 8.03 -17.75
C GLY A 10 -8.65 9.25 -16.96
N GLY A 11 -8.59 10.42 -17.62
CA GLY A 11 -8.83 11.74 -17.02
C GLY A 11 -7.66 12.53 -16.42
N ASP A 12 -6.74 11.90 -15.69
CA ASP A 12 -5.66 12.60 -14.96
C ASP A 12 -4.32 11.86 -15.11
N ARG A 13 -3.65 12.06 -16.25
CA ARG A 13 -2.33 11.46 -16.52
C ARG A 13 -1.25 12.36 -15.93
N LEU A 14 -0.73 12.02 -14.76
CA LEU A 14 0.62 12.46 -14.40
C LEU A 14 1.62 11.69 -15.24
N ASP A 15 2.65 12.40 -15.71
CA ASP A 15 3.85 11.76 -16.21
C ASP A 15 4.63 11.11 -15.05
N LEU A 16 5.73 10.43 -15.37
CA LEU A 16 6.54 9.78 -14.35
C LEU A 16 7.07 10.78 -13.31
N ALA A 17 7.41 11.99 -13.73
CA ALA A 17 7.92 13.03 -12.84
C ALA A 17 6.85 13.43 -11.82
N GLY A 18 5.66 13.79 -12.30
CA GLY A 18 4.55 14.15 -11.42
C GLY A 18 4.11 13.02 -10.52
N TRP A 19 4.16 11.76 -10.98
CA TRP A 19 3.89 10.61 -10.11
C TRP A 19 4.89 10.51 -8.95
N LEU A 20 6.18 10.68 -9.22
CA LEU A 20 7.24 10.57 -8.23
C LEU A 20 7.22 11.71 -7.20
N GLU A 21 6.59 12.84 -7.51
CA GLU A 21 6.40 13.96 -6.58
C GLU A 21 5.27 13.73 -5.56
N LEU A 22 4.37 12.77 -5.82
CA LEU A 22 3.31 12.42 -4.88
C LEU A 22 3.90 11.77 -3.63
N ALA A 23 3.26 12.01 -2.47
CA ALA A 23 3.53 11.20 -1.29
C ALA A 23 3.21 9.72 -1.58
N ARG A 24 3.92 8.80 -0.92
CA ARG A 24 3.73 7.36 -1.17
C ARG A 24 2.30 6.92 -0.89
N PHE A 25 1.69 7.47 0.15
CA PHE A 25 0.26 7.30 0.43
C PHE A 25 -0.62 7.66 -0.77
N ASP A 26 -0.37 8.80 -1.43
CA ASP A 26 -1.19 9.25 -2.58
C ASP A 26 -1.03 8.34 -3.80
N GLN A 27 0.20 7.84 -4.05
CA GLN A 27 0.46 6.85 -5.10
C GLN A 27 -0.35 5.56 -4.85
N ILE A 28 -0.32 5.05 -3.62
CA ILE A 28 -1.06 3.85 -3.20
C ILE A 28 -2.57 4.08 -3.34
N MET A 29 -3.09 5.20 -2.83
CA MET A 29 -4.53 5.48 -2.87
C MET A 29 -5.05 5.71 -4.29
N ARG A 30 -4.27 6.33 -5.18
CA ARG A 30 -4.61 6.42 -6.61
C ARG A 30 -4.75 5.02 -7.21
N TYR A 31 -3.85 4.11 -6.89
CA TYR A 31 -3.92 2.73 -7.39
C TYR A 31 -5.12 1.96 -6.80
N VAL A 32 -5.30 1.99 -5.48
CA VAL A 32 -6.42 1.36 -4.77
C VAL A 32 -7.76 1.81 -5.33
N ARG A 33 -7.97 3.13 -5.46
CA ARG A 33 -9.21 3.69 -6.01
C ARG A 33 -9.39 3.36 -7.49
N GLY A 34 -8.33 3.49 -8.29
CA GLY A 34 -8.38 3.20 -9.73
C GLY A 34 -8.66 1.73 -10.05
N LYS A 35 -8.37 0.82 -9.12
CA LYS A 35 -8.66 -0.62 -9.23
C LYS A 35 -9.87 -1.09 -8.44
N GLY A 36 -10.52 -0.20 -7.68
CA GLY A 36 -11.65 -0.56 -6.82
C GLY A 36 -11.29 -1.60 -5.76
N LEU A 37 -10.08 -1.54 -5.19
CA LEU A 37 -9.64 -2.51 -4.19
C LEU A 37 -10.28 -2.19 -2.83
N GLU A 38 -11.05 -3.14 -2.30
CA GLU A 38 -11.69 -3.02 -0.99
C GLU A 38 -10.83 -3.61 0.13
N ALA A 39 -10.17 -4.74 -0.14
CA ALA A 39 -9.25 -5.41 0.78
C ALA A 39 -7.82 -5.29 0.26
N TRP A 40 -7.04 -4.39 0.87
CA TRP A 40 -5.65 -4.14 0.48
C TRP A 40 -4.76 -3.91 1.71
N LEU A 41 -3.46 -4.07 1.54
CA LEU A 41 -2.45 -3.82 2.57
C LEU A 41 -1.18 -3.28 1.89
N ALA A 42 -0.59 -2.23 2.46
CA ALA A 42 0.67 -1.66 2.02
C ALA A 42 1.81 -2.13 2.94
N LEU A 43 2.91 -2.58 2.34
CA LEU A 43 4.19 -2.74 3.03
C LEU A 43 5.07 -1.56 2.61
N ASP A 44 5.08 -0.51 3.41
CA ASP A 44 5.68 0.77 3.04
C ASP A 44 6.41 1.37 4.25
N ASP A 45 7.70 1.66 4.14
CA ASP A 45 8.54 2.16 5.23
C ASP A 45 8.38 3.67 5.50
N ASP A 46 7.29 4.26 5.02
CA ASP A 46 6.93 5.66 5.21
C ASP A 46 5.45 5.82 5.53
N ASN A 47 5.23 6.29 6.74
CA ASN A 47 3.93 6.60 7.28
C ASN A 47 3.57 8.09 7.13
N ASN A 48 4.36 8.87 6.39
CA ASN A 48 4.05 10.27 6.14
C ASN A 48 2.73 10.40 5.35
N CYS A 49 1.93 11.40 5.73
CA CYS A 49 0.63 11.67 5.14
C CYS A 49 -0.41 10.54 5.25
N TRP A 50 -0.17 9.49 6.05
CA TRP A 50 -1.17 8.46 6.32
C TRP A 50 -2.23 8.96 7.31
N PRO A 51 -3.51 8.97 6.93
CA PRO A 51 -4.60 9.24 7.88
C PRO A 51 -4.78 8.07 8.86
N GLU A 52 -5.07 8.39 10.12
CA GLU A 52 -5.38 7.40 11.18
C GLU A 52 -6.49 6.42 10.75
N SER A 53 -7.49 6.91 9.99
CA SER A 53 -8.61 6.10 9.51
C SER A 53 -8.21 4.93 8.60
N VAL A 54 -7.04 5.00 7.96
CA VAL A 54 -6.52 3.95 7.06
C VAL A 54 -5.18 3.39 7.50
N GLU A 55 -4.65 3.79 8.66
CA GLU A 55 -3.38 3.30 9.20
C GLU A 55 -3.35 1.77 9.38
N HIS A 56 -4.50 1.15 9.62
CA HIS A 56 -4.63 -0.31 9.67
C HIS A 56 -4.28 -1.02 8.36
N HIS A 57 -4.30 -0.31 7.22
CA HIS A 57 -3.82 -0.81 5.92
C HIS A 57 -2.30 -0.70 5.72
N LEU A 58 -1.55 -0.12 6.66
CA LEU A 58 -0.09 0.01 6.56
C LEU A 58 0.63 -1.01 7.44
N VAL A 59 1.62 -1.71 6.90
CA VAL A 59 2.70 -2.31 7.69
C VAL A 59 3.95 -1.49 7.40
N CYS A 60 4.50 -0.84 8.42
CA CYS A 60 5.60 0.11 8.29
C CYS A 60 6.93 -0.48 8.78
N PRO A 61 7.68 -1.22 7.93
CA PRO A 61 8.94 -1.79 8.33
C PRO A 61 10.01 -0.73 8.54
N MET A 62 11.00 -1.02 9.39
CA MET A 62 12.23 -0.22 9.40
C MET A 62 12.99 -0.41 8.08
N PRO A 63 13.40 0.66 7.37
CA PRO A 63 13.97 0.58 6.02
C PRO A 63 15.12 -0.42 5.86
N ARG A 64 15.99 -0.52 6.87
CA ARG A 64 17.19 -1.39 6.83
C ARG A 64 16.91 -2.85 7.17
N LEU A 65 15.83 -3.12 7.88
CA LEU A 65 15.51 -4.47 8.36
C LEU A 65 14.40 -5.10 7.52
N GLY A 66 13.46 -4.30 7.01
CA GLY A 66 12.37 -4.78 6.16
C GLY A 66 11.57 -5.88 6.85
N LEU A 67 11.33 -6.96 6.11
CA LEU A 67 10.71 -8.19 6.62
C LEU A 67 11.65 -9.03 7.51
N GLY A 68 12.91 -8.63 7.72
CA GLY A 68 13.79 -9.27 8.70
C GLY A 68 13.39 -9.01 10.16
N ASP A 69 12.48 -8.06 10.42
CA ASP A 69 11.97 -7.78 11.76
C ASP A 69 10.84 -8.76 12.10
N ALA A 70 11.02 -9.56 13.14
CA ALA A 70 10.00 -10.49 13.61
C ALA A 70 8.68 -9.79 13.97
N ARG A 71 8.73 -8.54 14.43
CA ARG A 71 7.52 -7.76 14.75
C ARG A 71 6.75 -7.39 13.48
N VAL A 72 7.45 -6.99 12.42
CA VAL A 72 6.86 -6.69 11.10
C VAL A 72 6.25 -7.95 10.50
N GLN A 73 6.94 -9.10 10.58
CA GLN A 73 6.39 -10.37 10.10
C GLN A 73 5.11 -10.74 10.86
N THR A 74 5.09 -10.57 12.18
CA THR A 74 3.93 -10.84 13.01
C THR A 74 2.75 -9.94 12.63
N GLU A 75 2.98 -8.63 12.55
CA GLU A 75 1.95 -7.66 12.15
C GLU A 75 1.40 -7.95 10.75
N LEU A 76 2.28 -8.22 9.79
CA LEU A 76 1.89 -8.58 8.43
C LEU A 76 1.05 -9.86 8.41
N ALA A 77 1.47 -10.90 9.13
CA ALA A 77 0.73 -12.15 9.23
C ALA A 77 -0.66 -11.94 9.86
N ASP A 78 -0.74 -11.14 10.93
CA ASP A 78 -2.01 -10.85 11.61
C ASP A 78 -2.99 -10.10 10.71
N LYS A 79 -2.52 -9.07 10.00
CA LYS A 79 -3.33 -8.29 9.07
C LYS A 79 -3.79 -9.12 7.88
N LEU A 80 -2.91 -9.92 7.28
CA LEU A 80 -3.28 -10.84 6.20
C LEU A 80 -4.32 -11.88 6.68
N ALA A 81 -4.15 -12.43 7.88
CA ALA A 81 -5.09 -13.38 8.44
C ALA A 81 -6.47 -12.75 8.69
N GLN A 82 -6.54 -11.47 9.09
CA GLN A 82 -7.80 -10.73 9.20
C GLN A 82 -8.48 -10.59 7.84
N MET A 83 -7.74 -10.23 6.78
CA MET A 83 -8.29 -10.10 5.43
C MET A 83 -8.87 -11.42 4.92
N CYS A 84 -8.19 -12.55 5.16
CA CYS A 84 -8.70 -13.88 4.77
C CYS A 84 -9.99 -14.25 5.49
N ARG A 85 -10.17 -13.84 6.75
CA ARG A 85 -11.40 -14.10 7.52
C ARG A 85 -12.58 -13.24 7.05
N SER A 86 -12.31 -12.01 6.61
CA SER A 86 -13.33 -11.08 6.13
C SER A 86 -13.82 -11.38 4.71
N GLY A 87 -13.04 -12.12 3.90
CA GLY A 87 -13.39 -12.52 2.54
C GLY A 87 -14.39 -13.69 2.42
N GLY A 88 -14.90 -14.21 3.53
CA GLY A 88 -15.97 -15.21 3.55
C GLY A 88 -17.35 -14.55 3.64
N HIS A 89 -17.85 -14.00 2.54
CA HIS A 89 -19.27 -13.67 2.32
C HIS A 89 -19.70 -14.22 0.96
#